data_AF-A0A150K380-F1
#
_entry.id   AF-A0A150K380-F1
#
_cell.length_a   1.000
_cell.length_b   1.000
_cell.length_c   1.000
_cell.angle_alpha   90.00
_cell.angle_beta   90.00
_cell.angle_gamma   90.00
#
_symmetry.space_group_name_H-M   'P 1'
#
loop_
_entity.id
_entity.type
_entity.pdbx_description
1 polymer ?
#
loop_
_entity_poly.entity_id
_entity_poly.type
_entity_poly.pdbx_seq_one_letter_code
_entity_poly.pdbx_strand_id
1 'polypeptide(L)'
;MLMKKKQSALVLAGLCILFMAAMFLFSSQPYKEQDMRPELEKLVHLDANTLPKIEFYYGGALVTSTLPYDFIEFWIRKSCHVAEYAVCTLLILLTLRTVLVPVRFAVPAGFLASFFYANFDEWHQSFVSGRTGHFIDVITFDSFGILIGVCLFLWFTRRKKSR
;
A
#
# COMPACT_ATOMS: atom_id res chain seq x y z
N MET A 1 9.58 -15.83 29.65
CA MET A 1 8.44 -15.31 28.84
C MET A 1 8.66 -13.90 28.30
N LEU A 2 9.16 -12.93 29.10
CA LEU A 2 9.44 -11.57 28.63
C LEU A 2 10.54 -11.48 27.54
N MET A 3 11.62 -12.26 27.66
CA MET A 3 12.71 -12.26 26.67
C MET A 3 12.24 -12.69 25.28
N LYS A 4 11.39 -13.73 25.18
CA LYS A 4 10.78 -14.17 23.92
C LYS A 4 9.89 -13.07 23.31
N LYS A 5 9.10 -12.34 24.12
CA LYS A 5 8.28 -11.22 23.65
C LYS A 5 9.14 -10.05 23.14
N LYS A 6 10.25 -9.72 23.81
CA LYS A 6 11.20 -8.70 23.35
C LYS A 6 11.88 -9.08 22.03
N GLN A 7 12.30 -10.33 21.88
CA GLN A 7 12.89 -10.83 20.63
C GLN A 7 11.89 -10.76 19.47
N SER A 8 10.63 -11.20 19.68
CA SER A 8 9.58 -11.06 18.66
C SER A 8 9.28 -9.60 18.30
N ALA A 9 9.35 -8.69 19.27
CA ALA A 9 9.16 -7.26 19.03
C ALA A 9 10.27 -6.69 18.14
N LEU A 10 11.54 -7.04 18.41
CA LEU A 10 12.67 -6.61 17.59
C LEU A 10 12.59 -7.16 16.16
N VAL A 11 12.19 -8.43 16.01
CA VAL A 11 12.03 -9.03 14.67
C VAL A 11 10.92 -8.33 13.88
N LEU A 12 9.75 -8.10 14.48
CA LEU A 12 8.65 -7.41 13.80
C LEU A 12 8.96 -5.96 13.49
N ALA A 13 9.62 -5.25 14.40
CA ALA A 13 10.11 -3.89 14.15
C ALA A 13 11.12 -3.86 13.00
N GLY A 14 12.07 -4.81 12.98
CA GLY A 14 13.03 -4.97 11.89
C GLY A 14 12.36 -5.23 10.55
N LEU A 15 11.40 -6.17 10.50
CA LEU A 15 10.61 -6.44 9.29
C LEU A 15 9.80 -5.22 8.84
N CYS A 16 9.21 -4.48 9.77
CA CYS A 16 8.47 -3.25 9.48
C CYS A 16 9.39 -2.20 8.84
N ILE A 17 10.58 -1.97 9.41
CA ILE A 17 11.57 -1.02 8.88
C ILE A 17 12.06 -1.47 7.50
N LEU A 18 12.38 -2.75 7.34
CA LEU A 18 12.82 -3.30 6.04
C LEU A 18 11.73 -3.16 4.97
N PHE A 19 10.47 -3.39 5.33
CA PHE A 19 9.35 -3.26 4.40
C PHE A 19 9.15 -1.79 3.99
N MET A 20 9.15 -0.86 4.95
CA MET A 20 9.08 0.57 4.66
C MET A 20 10.27 1.04 3.81
N ALA A 21 11.49 0.56 4.11
CA ALA A 21 12.66 0.85 3.29
C ALA A 21 12.50 0.33 1.85
N ALA A 22 11.96 -0.88 1.66
CA ALA A 22 11.66 -1.40 0.33
C ALA A 22 10.62 -0.53 -0.40
N MET A 23 9.52 -0.16 0.26
CA MET A 23 8.52 0.76 -0.30
C MET A 23 9.17 2.08 -0.74
N PHE A 24 10.02 2.67 0.11
CA PHE A 24 10.73 3.91 -0.20
C PHE A 24 11.66 3.78 -1.41
N LEU A 25 12.38 2.66 -1.53
CA LEU A 25 13.25 2.38 -2.68
C LEU A 25 12.44 2.25 -3.98
N PHE A 26 11.30 1.54 -3.96
CA PHE A 26 10.40 1.46 -5.11
C PHE A 26 9.76 2.81 -5.44
N SER A 27 9.39 3.60 -4.43
CA SER A 27 8.89 4.97 -4.57
C SER A 27 9.91 5.92 -5.20
N SER A 28 11.20 5.68 -4.96
CA SER A 28 12.31 6.49 -5.51
C SER A 28 12.60 6.25 -7.00
N GLN A 29 12.01 5.22 -7.62
CA GLN A 29 12.26 4.90 -9.03
C GLN A 29 11.53 5.87 -9.97
N PRO A 30 12.19 6.41 -11.02
CA PRO A 30 11.50 7.18 -12.06
C PRO A 30 10.35 6.38 -12.70
N TYR A 31 9.30 7.05 -13.18
CA TYR A 31 8.13 6.36 -13.78
C TYR A 31 8.53 5.42 -14.92
N LYS A 32 9.53 5.80 -15.72
CA LYS A 32 10.05 4.98 -16.83
C LYS A 32 10.55 3.59 -16.38
N GLU A 33 11.09 3.46 -15.17
CA GLU A 33 11.55 2.17 -14.64
C GLU A 33 10.40 1.31 -14.11
N GLN A 34 9.25 1.92 -13.84
CA GLN A 34 8.04 1.25 -13.38
C GLN A 34 7.01 0.99 -14.47
N ASP A 35 7.22 1.54 -15.66
CA ASP A 35 6.28 1.43 -16.77
C ASP A 35 6.10 -0.03 -17.20
N MET A 36 4.93 -0.59 -16.92
CA MET A 36 4.59 -1.98 -17.22
C MET A 36 4.01 -2.17 -18.62
N ARG A 37 3.61 -1.08 -19.31
CA ARG A 37 2.89 -1.17 -20.60
C ARG A 37 3.70 -1.89 -21.68
N PRO A 38 5.01 -1.65 -21.87
CA PRO A 38 5.78 -2.33 -22.90
C PRO A 38 5.87 -3.85 -22.68
N GLU A 39 5.91 -4.30 -21.42
CA GLU A 39 5.95 -5.73 -21.11
C GLU A 39 4.55 -6.36 -21.21
N LEU A 40 3.50 -5.64 -20.80
CA LEU A 40 2.12 -6.08 -21.00
C LEU A 40 1.79 -6.28 -22.48
N GLU A 41 2.22 -5.37 -23.35
CA GLU A 41 2.01 -5.44 -24.80
C GLU A 41 2.72 -6.64 -25.45
N LYS A 42 3.89 -7.04 -24.92
CA LYS A 42 4.60 -8.26 -25.37
C LYS A 42 3.92 -9.53 -24.90
N LEU A 43 3.28 -9.51 -23.73
CA LEU A 43 2.67 -10.69 -23.11
C LEU A 43 1.27 -10.99 -23.65
N VAL A 44 0.47 -9.96 -23.90
CA VAL A 44 -0.93 -10.08 -24.31
C VAL A 44 -1.27 -9.00 -25.32
N HIS A 45 -1.83 -9.39 -26.47
CA HIS A 45 -2.37 -8.44 -27.43
C HIS A 45 -3.78 -8.02 -27.02
N LEU A 46 -3.92 -6.75 -26.63
CA LEU A 46 -5.19 -6.15 -26.26
C LEU A 46 -5.55 -5.04 -27.23
N ASP A 47 -6.84 -4.95 -27.57
CA ASP A 47 -7.41 -3.84 -28.33
C ASP A 47 -8.56 -3.16 -27.56
N ALA A 48 -9.08 -2.07 -28.12
CA ALA A 48 -10.16 -1.29 -27.52
C ALA A 48 -11.50 -2.04 -27.38
N ASN A 49 -11.65 -3.22 -27.99
CA ASN A 49 -12.84 -4.05 -27.91
C ASN A 49 -12.65 -5.27 -26.99
N THR A 50 -11.42 -5.52 -26.54
CA THR A 50 -11.08 -6.68 -25.71
C THR A 50 -11.62 -6.53 -24.28
N LEU A 51 -11.68 -5.29 -23.77
CA LEU A 51 -12.15 -4.97 -22.43
C LEU A 51 -13.57 -4.36 -22.46
N PRO A 52 -14.37 -4.53 -21.39
CA PRO A 52 -15.64 -3.83 -21.26
C PRO A 52 -15.40 -2.31 -21.29
N LYS A 53 -16.26 -1.57 -22.00
CA LYS A 53 -16.15 -0.11 -22.13
C LYS A 53 -16.42 0.56 -20.78
N ILE A 54 -15.36 1.03 -20.14
CA ILE A 54 -15.38 1.67 -18.83
C ILE A 54 -14.52 2.92 -18.94
N GLU A 55 -15.10 4.06 -18.54
CA GLU A 55 -14.44 5.35 -18.56
C GLU A 55 -14.78 6.12 -17.29
N PHE A 56 -13.77 6.68 -16.64
CA PHE A 56 -13.94 7.54 -15.48
C PHE A 56 -12.76 8.50 -15.34
N TYR A 57 -12.96 9.59 -14.62
CA TYR A 57 -11.89 10.52 -14.29
C TYR A 57 -11.27 10.18 -12.93
N TYR A 58 -9.95 10.17 -12.86
CA TYR A 58 -9.19 9.95 -11.64
C TYR A 58 -8.03 10.95 -11.55
N GLY A 59 -7.96 11.73 -10.47
CA GLY A 59 -6.91 12.74 -10.32
C GLY A 59 -6.88 13.79 -11.44
N GLY A 60 -8.01 14.02 -12.13
CA GLY A 60 -8.12 14.91 -13.28
C GLY A 60 -7.76 14.28 -14.64
N ALA A 61 -7.25 13.04 -14.66
CA ALA A 61 -6.95 12.30 -15.88
C ALA A 61 -8.09 11.33 -16.25
N LEU A 62 -8.34 11.13 -17.54
CA LEU A 62 -9.28 10.13 -18.04
C LEU A 62 -8.63 8.73 -17.97
N VAL A 63 -9.27 7.82 -17.25
CA VAL A 63 -8.94 6.39 -17.22
C VAL A 63 -10.00 5.67 -18.06
N THR A 64 -9.58 5.06 -19.16
CA THR A 64 -10.48 4.43 -20.14
C THR A 64 -9.95 3.09 -20.59
N SER A 65 -10.83 2.09 -20.68
CA SER A 65 -10.46 0.77 -21.21
C SER A 65 -10.20 0.75 -22.72
N THR A 66 -10.46 1.86 -23.42
CA THR A 66 -10.05 2.05 -24.83
C THR A 66 -8.53 2.16 -24.99
N LEU A 67 -7.82 2.52 -23.92
CA LEU A 67 -6.37 2.42 -23.78
C LEU A 67 -6.05 1.24 -22.84
N PRO A 68 -6.06 -0.01 -23.34
CA PRO A 68 -6.13 -1.19 -22.49
C PRO A 68 -4.90 -1.36 -21.59
N TYR A 69 -3.70 -1.02 -22.06
CA TYR A 69 -2.49 -1.14 -21.26
C TYR A 69 -2.42 -0.10 -20.15
N ASP A 70 -2.74 1.17 -20.42
CA ASP A 70 -2.84 2.22 -19.39
C ASP A 70 -3.92 1.88 -18.36
N PHE A 71 -5.06 1.35 -18.80
CA PHE A 71 -6.16 0.93 -17.92
C PHE A 71 -5.74 -0.22 -17.00
N ILE A 72 -5.08 -1.24 -17.53
CA ILE A 72 -4.61 -2.39 -16.74
C ILE A 72 -3.49 -1.96 -15.79
N GLU A 73 -2.51 -1.19 -16.28
CA GLU A 73 -1.43 -0.66 -15.45
C GLU A 73 -1.98 0.13 -14.28
N PHE A 74 -2.97 1.01 -14.51
CA PHE A 74 -3.66 1.75 -13.46
C PHE A 74 -4.15 0.81 -12.36
N TRP A 75 -4.92 -0.23 -12.69
CA TRP A 75 -5.47 -1.15 -11.69
C TRP A 75 -4.41 -1.99 -11.00
N ILE A 76 -3.36 -2.43 -11.71
CA ILE A 76 -2.23 -3.14 -11.09
C ILE A 76 -1.56 -2.24 -10.06
N ARG A 77 -1.21 -1.00 -10.43
CA ARG A 77 -0.55 -0.05 -9.52
C ARG A 77 -1.42 0.25 -8.30
N LYS A 78 -2.71 0.55 -8.49
CA LYS A 78 -3.61 0.83 -7.36
C LYS A 78 -3.77 -0.38 -6.43
N SER A 79 -3.79 -1.60 -7.00
CA SER A 79 -3.87 -2.83 -6.21
C SER A 79 -2.59 -3.11 -5.43
N CYS A 80 -1.41 -2.82 -6.01
CA CYS A 80 -0.13 -2.89 -5.31
C CYS A 80 -0.09 -1.94 -4.11
N HIS A 81 -0.49 -0.67 -4.29
CA HIS A 81 -0.59 0.30 -3.20
C HIS A 81 -1.50 -0.19 -2.06
N VAL A 82 -2.70 -0.69 -2.38
CA VAL A 82 -3.61 -1.27 -1.36
C VAL A 82 -2.93 -2.40 -0.58
N ALA A 83 -2.24 -3.30 -1.27
CA ALA A 83 -1.55 -4.42 -0.64
C ALA A 83 -0.37 -3.96 0.25
N GLU A 84 0.44 -3.04 -0.25
CA GLU A 84 1.59 -2.48 0.47
C GLU A 84 1.15 -1.80 1.77
N TYR A 85 0.16 -0.91 1.71
CA TYR A 85 -0.33 -0.22 2.90
C TYR A 85 -1.08 -1.16 3.86
N ALA A 86 -1.74 -2.21 3.37
CA ALA A 86 -2.32 -3.24 4.24
C ALA A 86 -1.25 -4.01 5.02
N VAL A 87 -0.18 -4.45 4.36
CA VAL A 87 0.93 -5.17 4.99
C VAL A 87 1.70 -4.26 5.94
N CYS A 88 2.02 -3.03 5.52
CA CYS A 88 2.70 -2.03 6.34
C CYS A 88 1.92 -1.75 7.63
N THR A 89 0.62 -1.44 7.51
CA THR A 89 -0.25 -1.18 8.66
C THR A 89 -0.32 -2.38 9.60
N LEU A 90 -0.43 -3.60 9.06
CA LEU A 90 -0.44 -4.82 9.86
C LEU A 90 0.87 -5.01 10.62
N LEU A 91 2.03 -4.80 9.99
CA LEU A 91 3.34 -4.90 10.63
C LEU A 91 3.52 -3.87 11.75
N ILE A 92 3.08 -2.62 11.54
CA ILE A 92 3.09 -1.58 12.57
C ILE A 92 2.23 -2.00 13.76
N LEU A 93 0.99 -2.43 13.52
CA LEU A 93 0.06 -2.83 14.58
C LEU A 93 0.55 -4.06 15.36
N LEU A 94 1.12 -5.06 14.66
CA LEU A 94 1.73 -6.23 15.30
C LEU A 94 2.93 -5.82 16.17
N THR A 95 3.77 -4.91 15.69
CA THR A 95 4.91 -4.37 16.44
C THR A 95 4.43 -3.66 17.70
N LEU A 96 3.48 -2.73 17.60
CA LEU A 96 2.87 -2.02 18.74
C LEU A 96 2.28 -3.00 19.77
N ARG A 97 1.65 -4.08 19.29
CA ARG A 97 1.06 -5.09 20.18
C ARG A 97 2.12 -5.86 20.97
N THR A 98 3.29 -6.14 20.38
CA THR A 98 4.37 -6.86 21.06
C THR A 98 5.06 -6.05 22.16
N VAL A 99 5.10 -4.72 22.03
CA VAL A 99 5.55 -3.80 23.08
C VAL A 99 4.46 -3.43 24.09
N LEU A 100 3.41 -4.26 24.17
CA LEU A 100 2.31 -4.20 25.14
C LEU A 100 1.41 -2.97 25.04
N VAL A 101 1.39 -2.26 23.91
CA VAL A 101 0.40 -1.20 23.69
C VAL A 101 -1.01 -1.82 23.69
N PRO A 102 -1.95 -1.30 24.50
CA PRO A 102 -3.34 -1.73 24.46
C PRO A 102 -3.97 -1.50 23.08
N VAL A 103 -4.84 -2.42 22.63
CA VAL A 103 -5.47 -2.36 21.29
C VAL A 103 -6.15 -1.00 21.02
N ARG A 104 -6.80 -0.41 22.03
CA ARG A 104 -7.46 0.90 21.95
C ARG A 104 -6.51 2.06 21.59
N PHE A 105 -5.22 1.91 21.86
CA PHE A 105 -4.19 2.88 21.50
C PHE A 105 -3.38 2.44 20.28
N ALA A 106 -3.16 1.13 20.12
CA ALA A 106 -2.41 0.58 18.99
C ALA A 106 -3.11 0.86 17.66
N VAL A 107 -4.43 0.67 17.58
CA VAL A 107 -5.22 0.88 16.35
C VAL A 107 -5.13 2.32 15.82
N PRO A 108 -5.48 3.37 16.59
CA PRO A 108 -5.36 4.74 16.10
C PRO A 108 -3.91 5.12 15.81
N ALA A 109 -2.94 4.67 16.62
CA ALA A 109 -1.53 4.96 16.37
C ALA A 109 -1.02 4.32 15.06
N GLY A 110 -1.38 3.05 14.80
CA GLY A 110 -0.99 2.36 13.58
C GLY A 110 -1.66 2.93 12.33
N PHE A 111 -2.94 3.30 12.44
CA PHE A 111 -3.65 4.00 11.37
C PHE A 111 -2.97 5.34 11.04
N LEU A 112 -2.74 6.18 12.04
CA LEU A 112 -2.12 7.50 11.84
C LEU A 112 -0.69 7.38 11.31
N ALA A 113 0.12 6.45 11.84
CA ALA A 113 1.47 6.22 11.36
C ALA A 113 1.49 5.83 9.88
N SER A 114 0.61 4.91 9.47
CA SER A 114 0.52 4.46 8.07
C SER A 114 -0.02 5.56 7.16
N PHE A 115 -1.01 6.34 7.64
CA PHE A 115 -1.58 7.46 6.90
C PHE A 115 -0.53 8.56 6.69
N PHE A 116 0.22 8.94 7.72
CA PHE A 116 1.31 9.91 7.56
C PHE A 116 2.42 9.38 6.66
N TYR A 117 2.72 8.08 6.72
CA TYR A 117 3.67 7.47 5.80
C TYR A 117 3.19 7.55 4.34
N ALA A 118 1.90 7.32 4.08
CA ALA A 118 1.33 7.49 2.73
C ALA A 118 1.43 8.92 2.21
N ASN A 119 1.14 9.91 3.08
CA ASN A 119 1.33 11.31 2.73
C ASN A 119 2.81 11.63 2.45
N PHE A 120 3.72 11.09 3.25
CA PHE A 120 5.15 11.26 3.04
C PHE A 120 5.60 10.64 1.72
N ASP A 121 5.07 9.46 1.37
CA ASP A 121 5.39 8.78 0.12
C ASP A 121 4.96 9.60 -1.10
N GLU A 122 3.71 10.07 -1.15
CA GLU A 122 3.22 10.92 -2.24
C GLU A 122 3.97 12.25 -2.35
N TRP A 123 4.29 12.86 -1.20
CA TRP A 123 5.14 14.04 -1.16
C TRP A 123 6.55 13.74 -1.70
N HIS A 124 7.16 12.63 -1.30
CA HIS A 124 8.46 12.19 -1.80
C HIS A 124 8.44 11.93 -3.32
N GLN A 125 7.42 11.23 -3.82
CA GLN A 125 7.26 10.94 -5.25
C GLN A 125 7.16 12.23 -6.09
N SER A 126 6.67 13.34 -5.52
CA SER A 126 6.63 14.63 -6.23
C SER A 126 8.02 15.20 -6.61
N PHE A 127 9.09 14.70 -5.99
CA PHE A 127 10.47 15.04 -6.34
C PHE A 127 11.13 14.04 -7.30
N VAL A 128 10.46 12.94 -7.64
CA VAL A 128 10.98 11.88 -8.51
C VAL A 128 10.59 12.16 -9.96
N SER A 129 11.55 12.03 -10.87
CA SER A 129 11.35 12.37 -12.29
C SER A 129 10.24 11.52 -12.94
N GLY A 130 9.32 12.18 -13.62
CA GLY A 130 8.21 11.53 -14.32
C GLY A 130 7.12 10.97 -13.40
N ARG A 131 7.22 11.17 -12.09
CA ARG A 131 6.18 10.83 -11.12
C ARG A 131 5.40 12.07 -10.72
N THR A 132 4.15 11.86 -10.40
CA THR A 132 3.27 12.87 -9.84
C THR A 132 2.70 12.34 -8.54
N GLY A 133 2.94 13.06 -7.45
CA GLY A 133 2.27 12.77 -6.18
C GLY A 133 0.78 13.07 -6.31
N HIS A 134 -0.06 12.09 -6.01
CA HIS A 134 -1.50 12.16 -6.07
C HIS A 134 -2.12 12.00 -4.68
N PHE A 135 -2.47 13.11 -4.05
CA PHE A 135 -3.15 13.07 -2.74
C PHE A 135 -4.46 12.26 -2.75
N ILE A 136 -5.09 12.12 -3.92
CA ILE A 136 -6.25 11.23 -4.08
C ILE A 136 -5.90 9.76 -3.83
N ASP A 137 -4.67 9.32 -4.10
CA ASP A 137 -4.19 7.95 -3.83
C ASP A 137 -4.20 7.68 -2.32
N VAL A 138 -3.69 8.65 -1.55
CA VAL A 138 -3.69 8.61 -0.07
C VAL A 138 -5.09 8.40 0.48
N ILE A 139 -6.05 9.23 0.06
CA ILE A 139 -7.42 9.21 0.61
C ILE A 139 -8.20 7.98 0.13
N THR A 140 -7.88 7.44 -1.05
CA THR A 140 -8.63 6.34 -1.66
C THR A 140 -7.94 5.00 -1.42
N PHE A 141 -6.99 4.63 -2.27
CA PHE A 141 -6.40 3.30 -2.32
C PHE A 141 -5.49 3.03 -1.12
N ASP A 142 -4.64 3.97 -0.72
CA ASP A 142 -3.73 3.75 0.40
C ASP A 142 -4.53 3.64 1.71
N SER A 143 -5.45 4.57 1.96
CA SER A 143 -6.36 4.50 3.11
C SER A 143 -7.21 3.24 3.13
N PHE A 144 -7.65 2.74 1.97
CA PHE A 144 -8.33 1.45 1.88
C PHE A 144 -7.43 0.28 2.29
N GLY A 145 -6.17 0.27 1.83
CA GLY A 145 -5.15 -0.67 2.29
C GLY A 145 -4.93 -0.61 3.80
N ILE A 146 -4.77 0.60 4.35
CA ILE A 146 -4.64 0.82 5.80
C ILE A 146 -5.83 0.23 6.56
N LEU A 147 -7.05 0.48 6.10
CA LEU A 147 -8.26 -0.08 6.72
C LEU A 147 -8.28 -1.62 6.67
N ILE A 148 -7.86 -2.23 5.56
CA ILE A 148 -7.71 -3.69 5.46
C ILE A 148 -6.71 -4.20 6.51
N GLY A 149 -5.55 -3.55 6.64
CA GLY A 149 -4.53 -3.89 7.64
C GLY A 149 -5.06 -3.83 9.08
N VAL A 150 -5.83 -2.77 9.40
CA VAL A 150 -6.52 -2.64 10.70
C VAL A 150 -7.52 -3.77 10.93
N CYS A 151 -8.36 -4.06 9.93
CA CYS A 151 -9.36 -5.12 10.01
C CYS A 151 -8.73 -6.50 10.24
N LEU A 152 -7.67 -6.83 9.50
CA LEU A 152 -6.90 -8.06 9.69
C LEU A 152 -6.31 -8.16 11.10
N PHE A 153 -5.71 -7.08 11.60
CA PHE A 153 -5.19 -7.04 12.96
C PHE A 153 -6.27 -7.27 14.03
N LEU A 154 -7.42 -6.61 13.89
CA LEU A 154 -8.55 -6.80 14.81
C LEU A 154 -9.09 -8.23 14.77
N TRP A 155 -9.17 -8.84 13.59
CA TRP A 155 -9.59 -10.23 13.43
C TRP A 155 -8.66 -11.20 14.16
N PHE A 156 -7.34 -11.05 13.99
CA PHE A 156 -6.35 -11.90 14.68
C PHE A 156 -6.35 -11.71 16.20
N THR A 157 -6.49 -10.47 16.67
CA THR A 157 -6.50 -10.18 18.12
C THR A 157 -7.76 -10.68 18.82
N ARG A 158 -8.93 -10.61 18.17
CA ARG A 158 -10.18 -11.18 18.69
C ARG A 158 -10.12 -12.70 18.82
N ARG A 159 -9.57 -13.40 17.82
CA ARG A 159 -9.41 -14.87 17.86
C ARG A 159 -8.51 -15.33 19.01
N LYS A 160 -7.51 -14.55 19.38
CA LYS A 160 -6.58 -14.86 20.48
C LYS A 160 -7.17 -14.67 21.88
N LYS A 161 -8.29 -13.94 22.01
CA LYS A 161 -9.02 -13.76 23.28
C LYS A 161 -10.06 -14.88 23.49
N SER A 162 -10.49 -15.53 22.41
CA SER A 162 -11.49 -16.61 22.42
C SER A 162 -10.88 -18.02 22.62
N ARG A 163 -9.55 -18.14 22.64
CA ARG A 163 -8.79 -19.34 22.99
C ARG A 163 -8.07 -19.09 24.29
#